data_AF-A0A3B3V9S2-F1
#
_entry.id   AF-A0A3B3V9S2-F1
#
_cell.length_a   1.000
_cell.length_b   1.000
_cell.length_c   1.000
_cell.angle_alpha   90.00
_cell.angle_beta   90.00
_cell.angle_gamma   90.00
#
_symmetry.space_group_name_H-M   'P 1'
#
loop_
_entity.id
_entity.type
_entity.pdbx_description
1 polymer ?
#
loop_
_entity_poly.entity_id
_entity_poly.type
_entity_poly.pdbx_seq_one_letter_code
_entity_poly.pdbx_strand_id
1 'polypeptide(L)'
;MQVVREQITRALAMKPSSIDQLKNKLRGLSYSEILRLRQSERMSQDDFQSPPIIELRERIQPEILELIKQQRLNRLCEGSCFRKLGNRRRQEKFWFCRLSLNHKVLHYGDLEESPQGEVPFELLSDKIPVSDIKSVLTGKDCPHMKEKSALKQNKEVLELAFSVLYDPDETLNFVAPNKYEVKYSQAMTVRSQVFCCSV
;
A
#
# COMPACT_ATOMS: atom_id res chain seq x y z
N MET A 1 -24.47 9.19 -22.84
CA MET A 1 -24.03 7.99 -22.07
C MET A 1 -23.34 8.31 -20.73
N GLN A 2 -22.73 9.48 -20.53
CA GLN A 2 -21.95 9.79 -19.30
C GLN A 2 -22.79 9.86 -18.01
N VAL A 3 -24.01 10.41 -18.07
CA VAL A 3 -24.92 10.49 -16.90
C VAL A 3 -25.39 9.11 -16.45
N VAL A 4 -25.73 8.22 -17.39
CA VAL A 4 -26.12 6.83 -17.08
C VAL A 4 -24.99 6.06 -16.42
N ARG A 5 -23.76 6.23 -16.92
CA ARG A 5 -22.57 5.66 -16.28
C ARG A 5 -22.43 6.14 -14.84
N GLU A 6 -22.63 7.43 -14.60
CA GLU A 6 -22.55 8.00 -13.25
C GLU A 6 -23.67 7.52 -12.31
N GLN A 7 -24.91 7.42 -12.81
CA GLN A 7 -26.02 6.83 -12.05
C GLN A 7 -25.68 5.41 -11.60
N ILE A 8 -25.13 4.59 -12.49
CA ILE A 8 -24.72 3.23 -12.18
C ILE A 8 -23.54 3.23 -11.19
N THR A 9 -22.49 4.02 -11.43
CA THR A 9 -21.33 4.09 -10.53
C THR A 9 -21.71 4.55 -9.13
N ARG A 10 -22.55 5.59 -9.00
CA ARG A 10 -23.03 6.07 -7.69
C ARG A 10 -23.93 5.05 -7.01
N ALA A 11 -24.84 4.40 -7.73
CA ALA A 11 -25.69 3.35 -7.17
C ALA A 11 -24.88 2.15 -6.67
N LEU A 12 -23.83 1.75 -7.40
CA LEU A 12 -22.93 0.67 -7.01
C LEU A 12 -22.03 1.06 -5.83
N ALA A 13 -21.62 2.32 -5.72
CA ALA A 13 -20.83 2.81 -4.58
C ALA A 13 -21.58 2.67 -3.24
N MET A 14 -22.92 2.66 -3.27
CA MET A 14 -23.76 2.41 -2.09
C MET A 14 -23.82 0.93 -1.66
N LYS A 15 -23.12 0.03 -2.37
CA LYS A 15 -23.04 -1.41 -2.08
C LYS A 15 -24.40 -2.08 -1.81
N PRO A 16 -25.36 -2.04 -2.76
CA PRO A 16 -26.65 -2.69 -2.59
C PRO A 16 -26.49 -4.21 -2.45
N SER A 17 -27.23 -4.82 -1.52
CA SER A 17 -27.15 -6.26 -1.25
C SER A 17 -28.11 -7.10 -2.12
N SER A 18 -29.00 -6.45 -2.88
CA SER A 18 -29.89 -7.12 -3.82
C SER A 18 -30.16 -6.29 -5.08
N ILE A 19 -30.62 -6.95 -6.13
CA ILE A 19 -30.97 -6.28 -7.39
C ILE A 19 -32.16 -5.32 -7.23
N ASP A 20 -33.09 -5.61 -6.32
CA ASP A 20 -34.24 -4.74 -6.05
C ASP A 20 -33.82 -3.50 -5.27
N GLN A 21 -32.86 -3.63 -4.34
CA GLN A 21 -32.23 -2.46 -3.72
C GLN A 21 -31.50 -1.61 -4.75
N LEU A 22 -30.75 -2.22 -5.67
CA LEU A 22 -30.09 -1.50 -6.76
C LEU A 22 -31.10 -0.74 -7.64
N LYS A 23 -32.20 -1.38 -8.05
CA LYS A 23 -33.27 -0.74 -8.81
C LYS A 23 -33.90 0.43 -8.05
N ASN A 24 -34.14 0.28 -6.76
CA ASN A 24 -34.66 1.36 -5.92
C ASN A 24 -33.68 2.53 -5.80
N LYS A 25 -32.37 2.26 -5.66
CA LYS A 25 -31.33 3.32 -5.67
C LYS A 25 -31.22 4.02 -7.02
N LEU A 26 -31.30 3.27 -8.12
CA LEU A 26 -31.29 3.84 -9.48
C LEU A 26 -32.52 4.72 -9.76
N ARG A 27 -33.69 4.35 -9.22
CA ARG A 27 -34.91 5.18 -9.28
C ARG A 27 -34.74 6.51 -8.53
N GLY A 28 -34.01 6.50 -7.41
CA GLY A 28 -33.69 7.70 -6.64
C GLY A 28 -32.68 8.63 -7.32
N LEU A 29 -31.78 8.07 -8.13
CA LEU A 29 -30.78 8.83 -8.90
C LEU A 29 -31.35 9.27 -10.26
N SER A 30 -32.40 10.09 -10.24
CA SER A 30 -32.97 10.65 -11.47
C SER A 30 -31.98 11.59 -12.19
N TYR A 31 -32.26 11.93 -13.44
CA TYR A 31 -31.40 12.86 -14.20
C TYR A 31 -31.24 14.21 -13.50
N SER A 32 -32.34 14.76 -12.95
CA SER A 32 -32.33 16.02 -12.20
C SER A 32 -31.53 15.90 -10.90
N GLU A 33 -31.61 14.76 -10.23
CA GLU A 33 -30.84 14.51 -9.00
C GLU A 33 -29.34 14.44 -9.30
N ILE A 34 -28.92 13.76 -10.36
CA ILE A 34 -27.52 13.75 -10.79
C ILE A 34 -27.03 15.17 -11.13
N LEU A 35 -27.87 15.98 -11.78
CA LEU A 35 -27.50 17.35 -12.10
C LEU A 35 -27.34 18.22 -10.84
N ARG A 36 -28.24 18.06 -9.85
CA ARG A 36 -28.13 18.70 -8.53
C ARG A 36 -26.86 18.29 -7.81
N LEU A 37 -26.55 16.99 -7.77
CA LEU A 37 -25.34 16.47 -7.14
C LEU A 37 -24.08 17.05 -7.77
N ARG A 38 -23.98 17.07 -9.11
CA ARG A 38 -22.85 17.69 -9.82
C ARG A 38 -22.72 19.18 -9.55
N GLN A 39 -23.83 19.89 -9.39
CA GLN A 39 -23.80 21.32 -9.07
C GLN A 39 -23.35 21.54 -7.63
N SER A 40 -23.90 20.77 -6.68
CA SER A 40 -23.48 20.80 -5.27
C SER A 40 -21.99 20.47 -5.12
N GLU A 41 -21.49 19.47 -5.84
CA GLU A 41 -20.09 19.07 -5.82
C GLU A 41 -19.18 20.17 -6.36
N ARG A 42 -19.57 20.84 -7.46
CA ARG A 42 -18.81 21.98 -8.00
C ARG A 42 -18.76 23.16 -7.03
N MET A 43 -19.89 23.53 -6.43
CA MET A 43 -19.93 24.62 -5.45
C MET A 43 -19.08 24.29 -4.22
N SER A 44 -19.21 23.06 -3.69
CA SER A 44 -18.40 22.62 -2.55
C SER A 44 -16.92 22.56 -2.91
N GLN A 45 -16.56 22.14 -4.13
CA GLN A 45 -15.19 22.08 -4.58
C GLN A 45 -14.57 23.48 -4.70
N ASP A 46 -15.31 24.48 -5.19
CA ASP A 46 -14.88 25.88 -5.24
C ASP A 46 -14.65 26.45 -3.83
N ASP A 47 -15.48 26.08 -2.83
CA ASP A 47 -15.27 26.49 -1.44
C ASP A 47 -13.92 25.98 -0.90
N PHE A 48 -13.53 24.75 -1.23
CA PHE A 48 -12.23 24.17 -0.88
C PHE A 48 -11.04 24.77 -1.65
N GLN A 49 -11.29 25.52 -2.73
CA GLN A 49 -10.26 26.28 -3.45
C GLN A 49 -10.13 27.73 -2.96
N SER A 50 -10.88 28.13 -1.92
CA SER A 50 -10.73 29.47 -1.37
C SER A 50 -9.33 29.68 -0.78
N PRO A 51 -8.71 30.87 -0.95
CA PRO A 51 -7.34 31.13 -0.49
C PRO A 51 -7.10 30.79 0.99
N PRO A 52 -8.00 31.11 1.94
CA PRO A 52 -7.80 30.76 3.35
C PRO A 52 -7.78 29.25 3.62
N ILE A 53 -8.58 28.47 2.87
CA ILE A 53 -8.62 27.01 3.02
C ILE A 53 -7.35 26.38 2.43
N ILE A 54 -6.86 26.90 1.30
CA ILE A 54 -5.61 26.44 0.69
C ILE A 54 -4.43 26.74 1.62
N GLU A 55 -4.31 27.96 2.13
CA GLU A 55 -3.24 28.35 3.07
C GLU A 55 -3.25 27.48 4.34
N LEU A 56 -4.44 27.22 4.89
CA LEU A 56 -4.58 26.34 6.05
C LEU A 56 -4.15 24.90 5.72
N ARG A 57 -4.55 24.39 4.54
CA ARG A 57 -4.14 23.06 4.08
C ARG A 57 -2.63 22.97 3.95
N GLU A 58 -1.98 23.93 3.31
CA GLU A 58 -0.53 23.96 3.13
C GLU A 58 0.22 24.02 4.47
N ARG A 59 -0.34 24.73 5.45
CA ARG A 59 0.24 24.82 6.80
C ARG A 59 0.11 23.51 7.60
N ILE A 60 -1.02 22.82 7.49
CA ILE A 60 -1.29 21.58 8.24
C ILE A 60 -0.72 20.33 7.55
N GLN A 61 -0.62 20.35 6.21
CA GLN A 61 -0.11 19.25 5.41
C GLN A 61 1.23 18.65 5.89
N PRO A 62 2.27 19.43 6.25
CA PRO A 62 3.52 18.84 6.75
C PRO A 62 3.34 18.06 8.05
N GLU A 63 2.46 18.52 8.95
CA GLU A 63 2.17 17.82 10.21
C GLU A 63 1.45 16.49 9.95
N ILE A 64 0.45 16.50 9.06
CA ILE A 64 -0.25 15.28 8.63
C ILE A 64 0.73 14.29 8.00
N LEU A 65 1.63 14.76 7.13
CA LEU A 65 2.63 13.91 6.48
C LEU A 65 3.61 13.31 7.50
N GLU A 66 4.03 14.08 8.50
CA GLU A 66 4.89 13.57 9.57
C GLU A 66 4.16 12.53 10.44
N LEU A 67 2.88 12.74 10.75
CA LEU A 67 2.06 11.76 11.46
C LEU A 67 1.91 10.45 10.67
N ILE A 68 1.67 10.54 9.36
CA ILE A 68 1.63 9.36 8.49
C ILE A 68 2.98 8.64 8.49
N LYS A 69 4.08 9.38 8.39
CA LYS A 69 5.43 8.81 8.45
C LYS A 69 5.70 8.11 9.78
N GLN A 70 5.32 8.70 10.92
CA GLN A 70 5.43 8.08 12.24
C GLN A 70 4.63 6.78 12.33
N GLN A 71 3.37 6.81 11.88
CA GLN A 71 2.51 5.62 11.86
C GLN A 71 3.11 4.49 11.02
N ARG A 72 3.71 4.83 9.87
CA ARG A 72 4.37 3.85 9.01
C ARG A 72 5.67 3.31 9.60
N LEU A 73 6.48 4.15 10.24
CA LEU A 73 7.69 3.70 10.94
C LEU A 73 7.33 2.77 12.10
N ASN A 74 6.30 3.10 12.88
CA ASN A 74 5.80 2.23 13.94
C ASN A 74 5.37 0.88 13.39
N ARG A 75 4.66 0.86 12.24
CA ARG A 75 4.28 -0.39 11.58
C ARG A 75 5.48 -1.22 11.11
N LEU A 76 6.53 -0.59 10.60
CA LEU A 76 7.78 -1.28 10.27
C LEU A 76 8.49 -1.81 11.52
N CYS A 77 8.40 -1.09 12.64
CA CYS A 77 8.90 -1.50 13.94
C CYS A 77 8.07 -2.61 14.60
N GLU A 78 6.81 -2.81 14.24
CA GLU A 78 6.04 -4.02 14.61
C GLU A 78 6.55 -5.23 13.81
N GLY A 79 6.85 -5.01 12.53
CA GLY A 79 7.36 -6.02 11.62
C GLY A 79 6.25 -6.83 10.93
N SER A 80 6.62 -7.49 9.84
CA SER A 80 5.69 -8.22 8.98
C SER A 80 6.27 -9.58 8.60
N CYS A 81 5.37 -10.56 8.46
CA CYS A 81 5.69 -11.90 7.99
C CYS A 81 5.48 -11.98 6.47
N PHE A 82 6.47 -12.53 5.77
CA PHE A 82 6.51 -12.65 4.33
C PHE A 82 6.63 -14.13 3.94
N ARG A 83 6.01 -14.52 2.83
CA ARG A 83 6.13 -15.87 2.28
C ARG A 83 7.31 -15.94 1.32
N LYS A 84 8.18 -16.95 1.47
CA LYS A 84 9.33 -17.17 0.57
C LYS A 84 8.85 -17.80 -0.74
N LEU A 85 9.17 -17.21 -1.89
CA LEU A 85 8.93 -17.85 -3.19
C LEU A 85 10.00 -18.92 -3.44
N GLY A 86 9.65 -20.18 -3.18
CA GLY A 86 10.51 -21.35 -3.41
C GLY A 86 9.88 -22.37 -4.35
N ASN A 87 10.71 -23.04 -5.15
CA ASN A 87 10.29 -23.98 -6.20
C ASN A 87 10.12 -25.45 -5.71
N ARG A 88 10.05 -25.71 -4.39
CA ARG A 88 9.99 -27.07 -3.82
C ARG A 88 8.68 -27.32 -3.06
N ARG A 89 7.94 -28.32 -3.56
CA ARG A 89 6.54 -28.68 -3.27
C ARG A 89 6.17 -29.11 -1.83
N ARG A 90 6.94 -28.86 -0.75
CA ARG A 90 6.59 -29.47 0.56
C ARG A 90 6.68 -28.66 1.86
N GLN A 91 7.18 -27.42 1.90
CA GLN A 91 7.08 -26.59 3.11
C GLN A 91 6.94 -25.11 2.73
N GLU A 92 5.84 -24.48 3.15
CA GLU A 92 5.70 -23.01 3.08
C GLU A 92 6.68 -22.40 4.09
N LYS A 93 7.85 -21.99 3.62
CA LYS A 93 8.82 -21.27 4.47
C LYS A 93 8.41 -19.80 4.55
N PHE A 94 8.22 -19.32 5.77
CA PHE A 94 8.00 -17.91 6.05
C PHE A 94 9.32 -17.25 6.44
N TRP A 95 9.35 -15.94 6.39
CA TRP A 95 10.43 -15.16 6.96
C TRP A 95 9.87 -13.85 7.48
N PHE A 96 10.43 -13.36 8.57
CA PHE A 96 9.94 -12.19 9.27
C PHE A 96 10.95 -11.06 9.14
N CYS A 97 10.45 -9.83 9.01
CA CYS A 97 11.28 -8.66 8.88
C CYS A 97 10.70 -7.52 9.74
N ARG A 98 11.55 -6.94 10.60
CA ARG A 98 11.18 -5.90 11.58
C ARG A 98 12.27 -4.84 11.64
N LEU A 99 11.86 -3.58 11.67
CA LEU A 99 12.76 -2.45 11.88
C LEU A 99 13.08 -2.32 13.38
N SER A 100 14.35 -2.06 13.70
CA SER A 100 14.78 -1.69 15.05
C SER A 100 14.06 -0.42 15.52
N LEU A 101 13.79 -0.29 16.83
CA LEU A 101 13.15 0.89 17.42
C LEU A 101 13.90 2.22 17.20
N ASN A 102 15.21 2.15 16.90
CA ASN A 102 16.01 3.33 16.58
C ASN A 102 15.98 3.70 15.08
N HIS A 103 15.23 2.95 14.26
CA HIS A 103 15.09 3.09 12.81
C HIS A 103 16.40 2.97 12.02
N LYS A 104 17.43 2.31 12.57
CA LYS A 104 18.76 2.20 11.94
C LYS A 104 19.07 0.84 11.35
N VAL A 105 18.41 -0.22 11.81
CA VAL A 105 18.73 -1.59 11.40
C VAL A 105 17.44 -2.36 11.10
N LEU A 106 17.39 -2.97 9.92
CA LEU A 106 16.36 -3.91 9.53
C LEU A 106 16.80 -5.32 9.93
N HIS A 107 16.04 -5.97 10.79
CA HIS A 107 16.28 -7.33 11.25
C HIS A 107 15.38 -8.28 10.46
N TYR A 108 15.95 -9.36 9.93
CA TYR A 108 15.17 -10.41 9.27
C TYR A 108 15.69 -11.80 9.59
N GLY A 109 14.83 -12.80 9.40
CA GLY A 109 15.16 -14.20 9.65
C GLY A 109 14.09 -15.13 9.09
N ASP A 110 14.49 -16.35 8.72
CA ASP A 110 13.57 -17.40 8.29
C ASP A 110 12.75 -17.92 9.49
N LEU A 111 11.46 -18.16 9.30
CA LEU A 111 10.53 -18.75 10.28
C LEU A 111 9.96 -20.06 9.74
N GLU A 112 9.89 -21.08 10.59
CA GLU A 112 9.29 -22.38 10.25
C GLU A 112 7.75 -22.35 10.27
N GLU A 113 7.14 -21.50 11.11
CA GLU A 113 5.68 -21.29 11.21
C GLU A 113 5.29 -19.81 11.17
N SER A 114 4.03 -19.54 10.80
CA SER A 114 3.48 -18.18 10.88
C SER A 114 3.41 -17.72 12.34
N PRO A 115 4.05 -16.61 12.71
CA PRO A 115 4.08 -16.19 14.10
C PRO A 115 2.69 -15.77 14.56
N GLN A 116 2.24 -16.31 15.69
CA GLN A 116 0.95 -15.98 16.34
C GLN A 116 1.06 -14.76 17.27
N GLY A 117 2.23 -14.09 17.32
CA GLY A 117 2.52 -12.95 18.21
C GLY A 117 3.80 -12.21 17.80
N GLU A 118 4.32 -11.36 18.70
CA GLU A 118 5.58 -10.64 18.45
C GLU A 118 6.75 -11.63 18.33
N VAL A 119 7.55 -11.46 17.27
CA VAL A 119 8.76 -12.26 17.04
C VAL A 119 9.94 -11.59 17.75
N PRO A 120 10.61 -12.28 18.70
CA PRO A 120 11.82 -11.78 19.33
C PRO A 120 12.95 -11.49 18.33
N PHE A 121 13.74 -10.44 18.59
CA PHE A 121 14.91 -10.10 17.78
C PHE A 121 15.96 -11.22 17.71
N GLU A 122 16.00 -12.11 18.70
CA GLU A 122 16.95 -13.22 18.80
C GLU A 122 16.73 -14.30 17.72
N LEU A 123 15.51 -14.40 17.18
CA LEU A 123 15.19 -15.31 16.06
C LEU A 123 15.58 -14.70 14.70
N LEU A 124 15.89 -13.41 14.65
CA LEU A 124 16.26 -12.69 13.43
C LEU A 124 17.79 -12.64 13.34
N SER A 125 18.36 -13.64 12.68
CA SER A 125 19.81 -13.81 12.52
C SER A 125 20.46 -12.69 11.70
N ASP A 126 19.74 -12.17 10.71
CA ASP A 126 20.30 -11.29 9.70
C ASP A 126 19.92 -9.82 9.91
N LYS A 127 20.84 -8.92 9.56
CA LYS A 127 20.74 -7.50 9.84
C LYS A 127 21.23 -6.69 8.65
N ILE A 128 20.42 -5.73 8.20
CA ILE A 128 20.79 -4.73 7.18
C ILE A 128 20.71 -3.35 7.81
N PRO A 129 21.81 -2.58 7.86
CA PRO A 129 21.75 -1.16 8.21
C PRO A 129 20.90 -0.40 7.20
N VAL A 130 19.98 0.44 7.69
CA VAL A 130 19.13 1.28 6.84
C VAL A 130 19.96 2.27 6.02
N SER A 131 21.15 2.65 6.51
CA SER A 131 22.13 3.46 5.77
C SER A 131 22.57 2.83 4.45
N ASP A 132 22.53 1.51 4.36
CA ASP A 132 23.08 0.76 3.24
C ASP A 132 22.00 0.54 2.16
N ILE A 133 20.73 0.74 2.52
CA ILE A 133 19.59 0.65 1.59
C ILE A 133 19.70 1.77 0.54
N LYS A 134 19.93 1.39 -0.71
CA LYS A 134 20.02 2.30 -1.86
C LYS A 134 18.65 2.68 -2.40
N SER A 135 17.78 1.69 -2.59
CA SER A 135 16.45 1.89 -3.19
C SER A 135 15.54 0.69 -3.01
N VAL A 136 14.23 0.92 -3.03
CA VAL A 136 13.22 -0.14 -3.06
C VAL A 136 12.54 -0.17 -4.42
N LEU A 137 12.57 -1.34 -5.08
CA LEU A 137 11.89 -1.61 -6.33
C LEU A 137 10.54 -2.27 -6.06
N THR A 138 9.55 -2.05 -6.92
CA THR A 138 8.21 -2.66 -6.77
C THR A 138 7.73 -3.27 -8.08
N GLY A 139 6.99 -4.38 -7.98
CA GLY A 139 6.38 -5.09 -9.09
C GLY A 139 7.35 -5.56 -10.16
N LYS A 140 7.15 -5.07 -11.40
CA LYS A 140 7.92 -5.52 -12.58
C LYS A 140 9.39 -5.14 -12.53
N ASP A 141 9.75 -4.15 -11.72
CA ASP A 141 11.13 -3.67 -11.61
C ASP A 141 11.98 -4.58 -10.71
N CYS A 142 11.33 -5.44 -9.91
CA CYS A 142 11.96 -6.39 -9.02
C CYS A 142 12.72 -7.49 -9.80
N PRO A 143 14.00 -7.78 -9.48
CA PRO A 143 14.81 -8.79 -10.17
C PRO A 143 14.14 -10.18 -10.20
N HIS A 144 13.55 -10.58 -9.07
CA HIS A 144 12.88 -11.88 -8.93
C HIS A 144 11.59 -12.03 -9.77
N MET A 145 11.06 -10.92 -10.32
CA MET A 145 9.90 -10.91 -11.22
C MET A 145 10.29 -10.79 -12.70
N LYS A 146 11.57 -10.52 -13.02
CA LYS A 146 12.06 -10.37 -14.40
C LYS A 146 12.32 -11.71 -15.10
N GLU A 147 12.64 -12.77 -14.35
CA GLU A 147 13.30 -13.96 -14.93
C GLU A 147 12.43 -15.20 -15.18
N LYS A 148 11.11 -15.14 -15.05
CA LYS A 148 10.27 -16.28 -15.45
C LYS A 148 9.13 -15.84 -16.34
N SER A 149 8.87 -16.68 -17.34
CA SER A 149 7.69 -16.83 -18.19
C SER A 149 6.36 -17.02 -17.41
N ALA A 150 6.21 -16.34 -16.28
CA ALA A 150 5.06 -16.30 -15.37
C ALA A 150 4.28 -14.99 -15.48
N LEU A 151 4.61 -14.12 -16.44
CA LEU A 151 3.85 -12.91 -16.83
C LEU A 151 2.38 -13.20 -17.18
N LYS A 152 2.01 -14.46 -17.40
CA LYS A 152 0.63 -14.85 -17.75
C LYS A 152 -0.29 -15.24 -16.58
N GLN A 153 0.20 -15.44 -15.35
CA GLN A 153 -0.68 -16.04 -14.32
C GLN A 153 -0.94 -15.28 -13.02
N ASN A 154 -0.24 -14.23 -12.62
CA ASN A 154 -0.63 -13.54 -11.37
C ASN A 154 -0.28 -12.05 -11.36
N LYS A 155 -1.11 -11.24 -12.04
CA LYS A 155 -1.07 -9.77 -11.96
C LYS A 155 -1.16 -9.27 -10.52
N GLU A 156 -1.90 -9.98 -9.66
CA GLU A 156 -2.04 -9.64 -8.24
C GLU A 156 -0.75 -9.82 -7.45
N VAL A 157 0.05 -10.85 -7.74
CA VAL A 157 1.33 -11.09 -7.06
C VAL A 157 2.37 -10.04 -7.48
N LEU A 158 2.32 -9.59 -8.73
CA LEU A 158 3.16 -8.48 -9.21
C LEU A 158 2.86 -7.18 -8.45
N GLU A 159 1.60 -6.90 -8.12
CA GLU A 159 1.25 -5.72 -7.31
C GLU A 159 1.71 -5.84 -5.84
N LEU A 160 2.05 -7.05 -5.39
CA LEU A 160 2.49 -7.35 -4.02
C LEU A 160 4.01 -7.51 -3.88
N ALA A 161 4.73 -7.63 -4.99
CA ALA A 161 6.17 -7.85 -4.99
C ALA A 161 6.94 -6.54 -4.79
N PHE A 162 7.97 -6.56 -3.94
CA PHE A 162 8.95 -5.48 -3.81
C PHE A 162 10.35 -6.03 -3.52
N SER A 163 11.39 -5.23 -3.74
CA SER A 163 12.77 -5.65 -3.51
C SER A 163 13.59 -4.50 -2.93
N VAL A 164 14.31 -4.76 -1.85
CA VAL A 164 15.20 -3.79 -1.21
C VAL A 164 16.62 -4.02 -1.73
N LEU A 165 17.19 -3.01 -2.38
CA LEU A 165 18.57 -3.00 -2.85
C LEU A 165 19.45 -2.40 -1.75
N TYR A 166 20.37 -3.17 -1.19
CA TYR A 166 21.28 -2.70 -0.13
C TYR A 166 22.76 -2.85 -0.52
N ASP A 167 23.11 -3.90 -1.26
CA ASP A 167 24.44 -4.09 -1.84
C ASP A 167 24.34 -3.95 -3.38
N PRO A 168 25.38 -3.50 -4.12
CA PRO A 168 25.36 -3.56 -5.58
C PRO A 168 24.97 -4.93 -6.17
N ASP A 169 25.30 -6.04 -5.50
CA ASP A 169 25.03 -7.39 -6.02
C ASP A 169 23.96 -8.17 -5.23
N GLU A 170 23.54 -7.67 -4.06
CA GLU A 170 22.52 -8.32 -3.23
C GLU A 170 21.21 -7.54 -3.16
N THR A 171 20.12 -8.29 -3.36
CA THR A 171 18.76 -7.76 -3.36
C THR A 171 17.90 -8.61 -2.43
N LEU A 172 17.19 -7.96 -1.52
CA LEU A 172 16.27 -8.63 -0.62
C LEU A 172 14.87 -8.61 -1.23
N ASN A 173 14.35 -9.78 -1.61
CA ASN A 173 13.10 -9.92 -2.36
C ASN A 173 11.92 -10.24 -1.44
N PHE A 174 10.83 -9.48 -1.57
CA PHE A 174 9.64 -9.58 -0.73
C PHE A 174 8.39 -9.79 -1.59
N VAL A 175 7.43 -10.54 -1.04
CA VAL A 175 6.05 -10.55 -1.52
C VAL A 175 5.14 -10.27 -0.34
N ALA A 176 4.51 -9.10 -0.36
CA ALA A 176 3.63 -8.62 0.68
C ALA A 176 2.39 -9.52 0.80
N PRO A 177 1.88 -9.75 2.02
CA PRO A 177 0.65 -10.53 2.22
C PRO A 177 -0.60 -9.77 1.74
N ASN A 178 -0.55 -8.44 1.66
CA ASN A 178 -1.64 -7.60 1.18
C ASN A 178 -1.12 -6.30 0.55
N LYS A 179 -1.99 -5.58 -0.16
CA LYS A 179 -1.63 -4.31 -0.84
C LYS A 179 -1.22 -3.19 0.12
N TYR A 180 -1.64 -3.25 1.38
CA TYR A 180 -1.30 -2.24 2.39
C TYR A 180 0.16 -2.37 2.83
N GLU A 181 0.66 -3.60 3.00
CA GLU A 181 2.06 -3.88 3.39
C GLU A 181 3.07 -3.40 2.33
N VAL A 182 2.73 -3.46 1.03
CA VAL A 182 3.54 -2.85 -0.05
C VAL A 182 3.61 -1.34 0.11
N LYS A 183 2.49 -0.70 0.49
CA LYS A 183 2.48 0.74 0.73
C LYS A 183 3.43 1.04 1.87
N TYR A 184 3.39 0.33 3.00
CA TYR A 184 4.27 0.55 4.15
C TYR A 184 5.77 0.40 3.82
N SER A 185 6.16 -0.62 3.06
CA SER A 185 7.58 -0.87 2.74
C SER A 185 8.26 0.22 1.91
N GLN A 186 7.50 0.99 1.12
CA GLN A 186 8.02 2.19 0.44
C GLN A 186 8.54 3.28 1.41
N ALA A 187 8.24 3.20 2.72
CA ALA A 187 8.72 4.16 3.73
C ALA A 187 10.15 3.87 4.16
N MET A 188 10.68 2.68 3.84
CA MET A 188 12.08 2.34 4.11
C MET A 188 13.05 3.16 3.26
N THR A 189 12.60 3.71 2.12
CA THR A 189 13.43 4.63 1.33
C THR A 189 13.28 6.04 1.91
N VAL A 190 14.24 6.44 2.75
CA VAL A 190 14.35 7.77 3.38
C VAL A 190 14.40 8.92 2.35
N ARG A 191 14.53 8.60 1.05
CA ARG A 191 14.57 9.55 -0.07
C ARG A 191 13.28 9.71 -0.88
N SER A 192 12.22 8.98 -0.58
CA SER A 192 10.98 9.13 -1.36
C SER A 192 10.18 10.33 -0.88
N GLN A 193 10.56 11.52 -1.38
CA GLN A 193 9.73 12.73 -1.49
C GLN A 193 8.41 12.52 -2.24
N VAL A 194 8.13 11.30 -2.68
CA VAL A 194 6.90 10.90 -3.37
C VAL A 194 6.15 9.90 -2.50
N PHE A 195 5.81 10.32 -1.29
CA PHE A 195 4.58 9.82 -0.68
C PHE A 195 3.43 10.39 -1.51
N CYS A 196 3.12 9.72 -2.62
CA CYS A 196 1.87 9.98 -3.33
C CYS A 196 0.74 9.79 -2.31
N CYS A 197 0.15 10.91 -1.91
CA CYS A 197 -1.27 11.03 -1.58
C CYS A 197 -2.08 10.45 -2.76
N SER A 198 -2.15 9.13 -2.86
CA SER A 198 -3.32 8.47 -3.41
C SER A 198 -4.17 8.10 -2.21
N VAL A 199 -5.00 9.08 -1.83
CA VAL A 199 -6.25 8.87 -1.08
C VAL A 199 -7.07 7.80 -1.79
#